data_AF-A0A2Z6QIQ9-F1
#
_entry.id   AF-A0A2Z6QIQ9-F1
#
_cell.length_a   1.000
_cell.length_b   1.000
_cell.length_c   1.000
_cell.angle_alpha   90.00
_cell.angle_beta   90.00
_cell.angle_gamma   90.00
#
_symmetry.space_group_name_H-M   'P 1'
#
loop_
_entity.id
_entity.type
_entity.pdbx_description
1 polymer ?
#
loop_
_entity_poly.entity_id
_entity_poly.type
_entity_poly.pdbx_seq_one_letter_code
_entity_poly.pdbx_strand_id
1 'polypeptide(L)'
;MSTVTHDSKTTDKEVFDSTIPSSPNSLSKHFHEFLIKILRYGKIPRHIGFIMDGNRRFARKINVQTTEGHYMGFLKMEEVLDICLQLGVKVVTVYAFSIENFKRPKEEVDALMHLAKTKLIELCQSQTVKKYGVCVRILGNMSYVSQDLREVIEEAVEMTKDNNRSILNVCFSYTSRDEITNSVKTIVKMVENKQIQVEDIDENLIEKCLFTHGCPPLEILIRTSGEIRLSDFLLWQCHQDCHIHFENCYWPEFSIWKMLQIILEYQLAN
;
A
#
# COMPACT_ATOMS: atom_id res chain seq x y z
N MET A 1 54.04 30.53 -30.96
CA MET A 1 54.88 29.38 -30.58
C MET A 1 54.54 29.05 -29.14
N SER A 2 53.57 28.16 -28.91
CA SER A 2 53.78 26.71 -28.64
C SER A 2 54.37 26.54 -27.22
N THR A 3 53.74 25.87 -26.26
CA THR A 3 53.00 24.60 -26.30
C THR A 3 52.09 24.42 -25.08
N VAL A 4 51.02 23.67 -25.32
CA VAL A 4 50.06 23.05 -24.40
C VAL A 4 50.72 22.15 -23.37
N THR A 5 50.19 22.10 -22.14
CA THR A 5 49.97 20.83 -21.41
C THR A 5 48.66 20.92 -20.62
N HIS A 6 47.71 20.08 -21.04
CA HIS A 6 46.59 19.60 -20.23
C HIS A 6 47.15 18.77 -19.08
N ASP A 7 46.58 18.89 -17.89
CA ASP A 7 46.56 17.76 -16.97
C ASP A 7 45.21 17.67 -16.27
N SER A 8 44.60 16.51 -16.46
CA SER A 8 43.29 16.09 -16.00
C SER A 8 43.46 15.10 -14.86
N LYS A 9 42.90 15.42 -13.69
CA LYS A 9 42.59 14.43 -12.62
C LYS A 9 41.23 14.85 -12.03
N THR A 10 40.10 14.19 -12.28
CA THR A 10 39.58 12.99 -11.54
C THR A 10 40.04 13.03 -10.08
N THR A 11 39.20 13.22 -9.06
CA THR A 11 38.02 12.46 -8.65
C THR A 11 37.59 13.08 -7.32
N ASP A 12 36.32 13.44 -7.14
CA ASP A 12 35.71 13.57 -5.80
C ASP A 12 34.22 13.22 -5.93
N LYS A 13 33.98 11.96 -6.33
CA LYS A 13 32.74 11.22 -6.08
C LYS A 13 33.12 10.17 -5.05
N GLU A 14 33.01 10.47 -3.76
CA GLU A 14 32.96 9.45 -2.69
C GLU A 14 32.82 10.13 -1.32
N VAL A 15 31.62 10.61 -0.99
CA VAL A 15 31.15 10.70 0.40
C VAL A 15 29.64 10.53 0.43
N PHE A 16 29.16 9.31 0.20
CA PHE A 16 27.85 8.84 0.65
C PHE A 16 27.92 7.32 0.78
N ASP A 17 28.62 6.88 1.81
CA ASP A 17 28.48 5.53 2.33
C ASP A 17 28.42 5.61 3.86
N SER A 18 27.65 4.70 4.45
CA SER A 18 27.27 4.55 5.86
C SER A 18 26.07 5.39 6.35
N THR A 19 24.86 4.83 6.17
CA THR A 19 23.89 4.49 7.25
C THR A 19 22.52 4.05 6.70
N ILE A 20 22.51 3.25 5.63
CA ILE A 20 21.35 2.41 5.33
C ILE A 20 21.80 0.98 5.68
N PRO A 21 21.13 0.26 6.59
CA PRO A 21 21.54 -1.10 6.89
C PRO A 21 21.51 -1.92 5.61
N SER A 22 22.70 -2.37 5.19
CA SER A 22 22.84 -3.42 4.21
C SER A 22 22.06 -4.65 4.67
N SER A 23 21.54 -5.40 3.70
CA SER A 23 20.64 -6.55 3.86
C SER A 23 20.80 -7.30 5.20
N PRO A 24 19.72 -7.70 5.88
CA PRO A 24 19.84 -8.46 7.13
C PRO A 24 20.79 -9.63 6.92
N ASN A 25 21.83 -9.73 7.78
CA ASN A 25 22.75 -10.86 7.79
C ASN A 25 21.95 -12.16 7.62
N SER A 26 22.41 -13.10 6.80
CA SER A 26 21.67 -14.32 6.44
C SER A 26 21.02 -15.02 7.66
N LEU A 27 21.70 -15.02 8.81
CA LEU A 27 21.18 -15.50 10.10
C LEU A 27 19.90 -14.78 10.57
N SER A 28 19.85 -13.45 10.47
CA SER A 28 18.65 -12.66 10.82
C SER A 28 17.48 -12.98 9.90
N LYS A 29 17.73 -13.16 8.60
CA LYS A 29 16.67 -13.56 7.66
C LYS A 29 16.08 -14.93 8.01
N HIS A 30 16.94 -15.93 8.27
CA HIS A 30 16.48 -17.27 8.68
C HIS A 30 15.70 -17.23 10.01
N PHE A 31 16.12 -16.37 10.96
CA PHE A 31 15.41 -16.20 12.22
C PHE A 31 14.02 -15.59 12.02
N HIS A 32 13.90 -14.55 11.18
CA HIS A 32 12.61 -13.97 10.82
C HIS A 32 11.67 -14.98 10.14
N GLU A 33 12.19 -15.75 9.18
CA GLU A 33 11.42 -16.81 8.52
C GLU A 33 10.96 -17.90 9.50
N PHE A 34 11.80 -18.25 10.49
CA PHE A 34 11.44 -19.19 11.55
C PHE A 34 10.30 -18.65 12.42
N LEU A 35 10.36 -17.38 12.83
CA LEU A 35 9.29 -16.76 13.62
C LEU A 35 7.97 -16.67 12.84
N ILE A 36 8.02 -16.31 11.56
CA ILE A 36 6.84 -16.30 10.69
C ILE A 36 6.24 -17.71 10.60
N LYS A 37 7.06 -18.76 10.46
CA LYS A 37 6.59 -20.15 10.44
C LYS A 37 5.93 -20.55 11.76
N ILE A 38 6.43 -20.08 12.91
CA ILE A 38 5.79 -20.31 14.20
C ILE A 38 4.42 -19.64 14.25
N LEU A 39 4.33 -18.35 13.91
CA LEU A 39 3.06 -17.62 13.96
C LEU A 39 2.00 -18.25 13.04
N ARG A 40 2.40 -18.88 11.93
CA ARG A 40 1.48 -19.57 11.02
C ARG A 40 0.75 -20.78 11.63
N TYR A 41 1.15 -21.27 12.79
CA TYR A 41 0.39 -22.28 13.52
C TYR A 41 -0.82 -21.69 14.26
N GLY A 42 -0.86 -20.38 14.50
CA GLY A 42 -2.02 -19.67 15.01
C GLY A 42 -2.95 -19.17 13.91
N LYS A 43 -4.03 -18.48 14.31
CA LYS A 43 -4.95 -17.82 13.37
C LYS A 43 -4.21 -16.69 12.64
N ILE A 44 -4.32 -16.62 11.32
CA ILE A 44 -3.72 -15.55 10.50
C ILE A 44 -4.84 -14.72 9.88
N PRO A 45 -4.80 -13.38 9.99
CA PRO A 45 -5.77 -12.53 9.33
C PRO A 45 -5.68 -12.71 7.82
N ARG A 46 -6.81 -12.90 7.17
CA ARG A 46 -6.97 -13.03 5.72
C ARG A 46 -6.85 -11.67 5.03
N HIS A 47 -7.21 -10.58 5.69
CA HIS A 47 -7.17 -9.23 5.11
C HIS A 47 -6.60 -8.22 6.10
N ILE A 48 -5.50 -7.55 5.70
CA ILE A 48 -4.90 -6.45 6.46
C ILE A 48 -4.89 -5.16 5.63
N GLY A 49 -5.36 -4.07 6.23
CA GLY A 49 -5.31 -2.72 5.70
C GLY A 49 -4.17 -1.90 6.30
N PHE A 50 -3.55 -1.01 5.51
CA PHE A 50 -2.46 -0.13 5.96
C PHE A 50 -2.69 1.33 5.57
N ILE A 51 -2.72 2.21 6.57
CA ILE A 51 -2.56 3.66 6.39
C ILE A 51 -1.08 4.00 6.58
N MET A 52 -0.37 4.13 5.47
CA MET A 52 1.09 4.31 5.39
C MET A 52 1.53 5.75 5.70
N ASP A 53 1.21 6.25 6.89
CA ASP A 53 1.46 7.64 7.31
C ASP A 53 2.88 7.83 7.87
N GLY A 54 3.41 9.05 7.75
CA GLY A 54 4.68 9.46 8.34
C GLY A 54 5.81 9.75 7.35
N ASN A 55 5.65 9.45 6.05
CA ASN A 55 6.74 9.60 5.04
C ASN A 55 7.40 10.99 5.04
N ARG A 56 6.59 12.07 5.05
CA ARG A 56 7.10 13.46 5.07
C ARG A 56 7.77 13.85 6.39
N ARG A 57 7.32 13.25 7.50
CA ARG A 57 7.92 13.50 8.82
C ARG A 57 9.24 12.72 8.95
N PHE A 58 9.29 11.51 8.43
CA PHE A 58 10.50 10.72 8.31
C PHE A 58 11.56 11.41 7.45
N ALA A 59 11.20 11.91 6.26
CA ALA A 59 12.13 12.66 5.39
C ALA A 59 12.79 13.84 6.13
N ARG A 60 11.97 14.62 6.86
CA ARG A 60 12.46 15.72 7.70
C ARG A 60 13.36 15.25 8.84
N LYS A 61 13.02 14.13 9.49
CA LYS A 61 13.80 13.54 10.58
C LYS A 61 15.22 13.17 10.14
N ILE A 62 15.39 12.66 8.92
CA ILE A 62 16.71 12.24 8.39
C ILE A 62 17.33 13.27 7.42
N ASN A 63 16.75 14.46 7.33
CA ASN A 63 17.21 15.58 6.51
C ASN A 63 17.35 15.27 5.00
N VAL A 64 16.36 14.56 4.44
CA VAL A 64 16.24 14.31 2.99
C VAL A 64 14.99 14.96 2.41
N GLN A 65 14.91 15.00 1.07
CA GLN A 65 13.73 15.54 0.38
C GLN A 65 12.46 14.72 0.67
N THR A 66 11.30 15.38 0.66
CA THR A 66 10.00 14.73 0.87
C THR A 66 9.75 13.58 -0.11
N THR A 67 10.15 13.75 -1.38
CA THR A 67 10.08 12.75 -2.44
C THR A 67 10.86 11.48 -2.09
N GLU A 68 12.05 11.63 -1.51
CA GLU A 68 12.87 10.51 -1.03
C GLU A 68 12.18 9.76 0.11
N GLY A 69 11.53 10.48 1.04
CA GLY A 69 10.72 9.83 2.09
C GLY A 69 9.55 9.01 1.53
N HIS A 70 8.92 9.48 0.45
CA HIS A 70 7.87 8.71 -0.23
C HIS A 70 8.42 7.49 -0.97
N TYR A 71 9.58 7.62 -1.61
CA TYR A 71 10.29 6.50 -2.24
C TYR A 71 10.66 5.42 -1.22
N MET A 72 11.22 5.79 -0.07
CA MET A 72 11.50 4.86 1.04
C MET A 72 10.21 4.23 1.59
N GLY A 73 9.10 4.99 1.61
CA GLY A 73 7.79 4.46 1.94
C GLY A 73 7.29 3.40 0.96
N PHE A 74 7.55 3.54 -0.33
CA PHE A 74 7.25 2.52 -1.33
C PHE A 74 8.06 1.23 -1.09
N LEU A 75 9.38 1.36 -0.87
CA LEU A 75 10.23 0.19 -0.57
C LEU A 75 9.76 -0.55 0.68
N LYS A 76 9.33 0.19 1.69
CA LYS A 76 8.76 -0.39 2.91
C LYS A 76 7.44 -1.12 2.65
N MET A 77 6.61 -0.63 1.74
CA MET A 77 5.37 -1.31 1.35
C MET A 77 5.66 -2.66 0.68
N GLU A 78 6.66 -2.74 -0.19
CA GLU A 78 7.08 -4.02 -0.78
C GLU A 78 7.59 -5.01 0.26
N GLU A 79 8.39 -4.54 1.23
CA GLU A 79 8.88 -5.37 2.35
C GLU A 79 7.71 -5.90 3.21
N VAL A 80 6.79 -5.01 3.60
CA VAL A 80 5.63 -5.38 4.42
C VAL A 80 4.69 -6.33 3.66
N LEU A 81 4.49 -6.11 2.36
CA LEU A 81 3.73 -7.01 1.51
C LEU A 81 4.33 -8.43 1.50
N ASP A 82 5.65 -8.56 1.31
CA ASP A 82 6.30 -9.88 1.36
C ASP A 82 6.11 -10.55 2.74
N ILE A 83 6.23 -9.80 3.85
CA ILE A 83 5.98 -10.32 5.20
C ILE A 83 4.54 -10.84 5.34
N CYS A 84 3.54 -10.04 4.93
CA CYS A 84 2.12 -10.44 4.95
C CYS A 84 1.89 -11.73 4.15
N LEU A 85 2.47 -11.83 2.95
CA LEU A 85 2.31 -13.00 2.08
C LEU A 85 3.03 -14.23 2.64
N GLN A 86 4.19 -14.06 3.28
CA GLN A 86 4.88 -15.14 4.00
C GLN A 86 4.05 -15.69 5.16
N LEU A 87 3.38 -14.82 5.92
CA LEU A 87 2.43 -15.17 6.99
C LEU A 87 1.20 -15.90 6.44
N GLY A 88 0.84 -15.71 5.17
CA GLY A 88 -0.30 -16.34 4.52
C GLY A 88 -1.55 -15.45 4.42
N VAL A 89 -1.39 -14.15 4.67
CA VAL A 89 -2.42 -13.13 4.44
C VAL A 89 -2.87 -13.19 2.97
N LYS A 90 -4.18 -13.13 2.73
CA LYS A 90 -4.76 -13.29 1.38
C LYS A 90 -4.95 -11.97 0.66
N VAL A 91 -5.28 -10.92 1.39
CA VAL A 91 -5.52 -9.59 0.84
C VAL A 91 -4.78 -8.56 1.68
N VAL A 92 -4.01 -7.72 0.99
CA VAL A 92 -3.39 -6.53 1.59
C VAL A 92 -3.99 -5.31 0.91
N THR A 93 -4.48 -4.35 1.69
CA THR A 93 -5.02 -3.09 1.16
C THR A 93 -4.21 -1.91 1.69
N VAL A 94 -3.65 -1.08 0.81
CA VAL A 94 -2.78 0.04 1.21
C VAL A 94 -3.36 1.37 0.80
N TYR A 95 -3.31 2.36 1.69
CA TYR A 95 -3.73 3.73 1.40
C TYR A 95 -2.58 4.52 0.78
N ALA A 96 -2.48 4.49 -0.56
CA ALA A 96 -1.38 5.11 -1.28
C ALA A 96 -1.58 6.61 -1.52
N PHE A 97 -2.79 7.02 -1.95
CA PHE A 97 -3.08 8.43 -2.24
C PHE A 97 -4.57 8.76 -2.05
N SER A 98 -4.87 9.70 -1.17
CA SER A 98 -6.26 10.15 -0.91
C SER A 98 -6.72 11.22 -1.91
N ILE A 99 -8.02 11.32 -2.17
CA ILE A 99 -8.60 12.47 -2.91
C ILE A 99 -8.22 13.79 -2.22
N GLU A 100 -8.19 13.81 -0.89
CA GLU A 100 -7.77 14.98 -0.11
C GLU A 100 -6.31 15.39 -0.36
N ASN A 101 -5.47 14.49 -0.88
CA ASN A 101 -4.06 14.79 -1.16
C ASN A 101 -3.86 15.60 -2.44
N PHE A 102 -4.86 15.73 -3.31
CA PHE A 102 -4.81 16.68 -4.44
C PHE A 102 -4.78 18.15 -3.99
N LYS A 103 -5.14 18.44 -2.72
CA LYS A 103 -5.05 19.79 -2.12
C LYS A 103 -3.63 20.18 -1.69
N ARG A 104 -2.65 19.28 -1.83
CA ARG A 104 -1.25 19.54 -1.51
C ARG A 104 -0.58 20.42 -2.59
N PRO A 105 0.62 20.99 -2.33
CA PRO A 105 1.35 21.75 -3.34
C PRO A 105 1.54 20.97 -4.63
N LYS A 106 1.41 21.65 -5.77
CA LYS A 106 1.44 21.02 -7.10
C LYS A 106 2.72 20.22 -7.33
N GLU A 107 3.88 20.72 -6.90
CA GLU A 107 5.14 19.98 -7.08
C GLU A 107 5.15 18.66 -6.30
N GLU A 108 4.54 18.61 -5.10
CA GLU A 108 4.42 17.38 -4.31
C GLU A 108 3.49 16.37 -5.00
N VAL A 109 2.34 16.84 -5.52
CA VAL A 109 1.38 16.00 -6.24
C VAL A 109 2.02 15.44 -7.52
N ASP A 110 2.65 16.28 -8.33
CA ASP A 110 3.28 15.87 -9.59
C ASP A 110 4.40 14.83 -9.34
N ALA A 111 5.19 15.01 -8.28
CA ALA A 111 6.22 14.04 -7.89
C ALA A 111 5.63 12.69 -7.43
N LEU A 112 4.50 12.70 -6.70
CA LEU A 112 3.79 11.47 -6.31
C LEU A 112 3.16 10.75 -7.50
N MET A 113 2.61 11.49 -8.48
CA MET A 113 2.10 10.90 -9.72
C MET A 113 3.24 10.26 -10.52
N HIS A 114 4.39 10.92 -10.62
CA HIS A 114 5.58 10.35 -11.29
C HIS A 114 6.07 9.08 -10.57
N LEU A 115 6.15 9.10 -9.23
CA LEU A 115 6.50 7.93 -8.44
C LEU A 115 5.51 6.78 -8.67
N ALA A 116 4.21 7.06 -8.73
CA ALA A 116 3.19 6.05 -9.02
C ALA A 116 3.39 5.41 -10.40
N LYS A 117 3.67 6.21 -11.44
CA LYS A 117 3.92 5.69 -12.80
C LYS A 117 5.09 4.71 -12.85
N THR A 118 6.21 5.06 -12.23
CA THR A 118 7.41 4.21 -12.28
C THR A 118 7.26 2.97 -11.40
N LYS A 119 6.76 3.16 -10.18
CA LYS A 119 6.75 2.09 -9.17
C LYS A 119 5.63 1.08 -9.33
N LEU A 120 4.52 1.44 -9.97
CA LEU A 120 3.43 0.50 -10.15
C LEU A 120 3.81 -0.64 -11.11
N ILE A 121 4.51 -0.33 -12.21
CA ILE A 121 5.01 -1.33 -13.15
C ILE A 121 6.10 -2.19 -12.51
N GLU A 122 7.06 -1.56 -11.82
CA GLU A 122 8.12 -2.28 -11.10
C GLU A 122 7.55 -3.26 -10.08
N LEU A 123 6.55 -2.84 -9.29
CA LEU A 123 5.85 -3.68 -8.32
C LEU A 123 5.22 -4.91 -8.99
N CYS A 124 4.51 -4.73 -10.10
CA CYS A 124 3.84 -5.83 -10.82
C CYS A 124 4.84 -6.83 -11.43
N GLN A 125 6.06 -6.39 -11.71
CA GLN A 125 7.15 -7.24 -12.21
C GLN A 125 7.99 -7.89 -11.10
N SER A 126 7.78 -7.47 -9.85
CA SER A 126 8.57 -7.90 -8.70
C SER A 126 8.53 -9.41 -8.47
N GLN A 127 9.57 -9.93 -7.84
CA GLN A 127 9.63 -11.34 -7.47
C GLN A 127 8.56 -11.71 -6.45
N THR A 128 8.19 -10.78 -5.57
CA THR A 128 7.11 -10.98 -4.59
C THR A 128 5.78 -11.23 -5.30
N VAL A 129 5.38 -10.36 -6.23
CA VAL A 129 4.14 -10.51 -7.00
C VAL A 129 4.09 -11.84 -7.75
N LYS A 130 5.18 -12.22 -8.41
CA LYS A 130 5.28 -13.49 -9.14
C LYS A 130 5.23 -14.71 -8.21
N LYS A 131 6.04 -14.73 -7.16
CA LYS A 131 6.17 -15.85 -6.21
C LYS A 131 4.84 -16.19 -5.54
N TYR A 132 4.11 -15.17 -5.11
CA TYR A 132 2.85 -15.35 -4.39
C TYR A 132 1.62 -15.22 -5.28
N GLY A 133 1.75 -15.03 -6.60
CA GLY A 133 0.62 -14.85 -7.50
C GLY A 133 -0.33 -13.76 -7.01
N VAL A 134 0.20 -12.54 -6.86
CA VAL A 134 -0.54 -11.38 -6.37
C VAL A 134 -1.31 -10.74 -7.53
N CYS A 135 -2.63 -10.66 -7.41
CA CYS A 135 -3.47 -9.82 -8.28
C CYS A 135 -3.45 -8.38 -7.74
N VAL A 136 -2.88 -7.46 -8.50
CA VAL A 136 -2.82 -6.04 -8.13
C VAL A 136 -4.07 -5.35 -8.65
N ARG A 137 -4.77 -4.65 -7.76
CA ARG A 137 -5.98 -3.88 -8.06
C ARG A 137 -5.79 -2.44 -7.62
N ILE A 138 -6.19 -1.48 -8.45
CA ILE A 138 -6.21 -0.07 -8.06
C ILE A 138 -7.64 0.33 -7.72
N LEU A 139 -7.85 0.80 -6.50
CA LEU A 139 -9.18 1.19 -5.99
C LEU A 139 -9.24 2.71 -5.82
N GLY A 140 -10.23 3.36 -6.42
CA GLY A 140 -10.45 4.79 -6.24
C GLY A 140 -11.05 5.47 -7.48
N ASN A 141 -11.15 6.79 -7.42
CA ASN A 141 -11.84 7.58 -8.42
C ASN A 141 -10.92 8.01 -9.56
N MET A 142 -10.90 7.20 -10.62
CA MET A 142 -10.05 7.42 -11.80
C MET A 142 -10.32 8.74 -12.53
N SER A 143 -11.43 9.46 -12.26
CA SER A 143 -11.68 10.77 -12.86
C SER A 143 -10.68 11.86 -12.41
N TYR A 144 -10.02 11.68 -11.26
CA TYR A 144 -8.98 12.57 -10.77
C TYR A 144 -7.59 12.26 -11.36
N VAL A 145 -7.44 11.11 -12.00
CA VAL A 145 -6.16 10.60 -12.49
C VAL A 145 -5.95 11.06 -13.93
N SER A 146 -4.76 11.56 -14.24
CA SER A 146 -4.41 11.97 -15.60
C SER A 146 -4.41 10.77 -16.55
N GLN A 147 -4.70 11.01 -17.83
CA GLN A 147 -4.84 9.94 -18.83
C GLN A 147 -3.59 9.06 -18.93
N ASP A 148 -2.41 9.66 -18.87
CA ASP A 148 -1.13 8.95 -18.94
C ASP A 148 -0.84 8.09 -17.71
N LEU A 149 -1.30 8.46 -16.51
CA LEU A 149 -1.21 7.58 -15.33
C LEU A 149 -2.29 6.49 -15.37
N ARG A 150 -3.46 6.78 -15.96
CA ARG A 150 -4.52 5.78 -16.14
C ARG A 150 -4.06 4.63 -17.04
N GLU A 151 -3.39 4.93 -18.14
CA GLU A 151 -2.82 3.92 -19.05
C GLU A 151 -1.82 3.01 -18.31
N VAL A 152 -0.95 3.58 -17.47
CA VAL A 152 0.00 2.81 -16.64
C VAL A 152 -0.73 1.93 -15.60
N ILE A 153 -1.82 2.45 -15.01
CA ILE A 153 -2.65 1.67 -14.09
C ILE A 153 -3.31 0.49 -14.79
N GLU A 154 -3.88 0.70 -15.99
CA GLU A 154 -4.51 -0.33 -16.79
C GLU A 154 -3.50 -1.43 -17.18
N GLU A 155 -2.31 -1.03 -17.65
CA GLU A 155 -1.22 -1.96 -17.94
C GLU A 155 -0.86 -2.81 -16.70
N ALA A 156 -0.64 -2.17 -15.55
CA ALA A 156 -0.25 -2.85 -14.33
C ALA A 156 -1.31 -3.86 -13.82
N VAL A 157 -2.59 -3.47 -13.86
CA VAL A 157 -3.69 -4.36 -13.47
C VAL A 157 -3.79 -5.55 -14.44
N GLU A 158 -3.67 -5.30 -15.75
CA GLU A 158 -3.71 -6.33 -16.79
C GLU A 158 -2.59 -7.37 -16.61
N MET A 159 -1.37 -6.94 -16.25
CA MET A 159 -0.22 -7.83 -16.02
C MET A 159 -0.45 -8.88 -14.93
N THR A 160 -1.37 -8.62 -13.99
CA THR A 160 -1.57 -9.46 -12.81
C THR A 160 -3.01 -9.98 -12.67
N LYS A 161 -3.88 -9.73 -13.66
CA LYS A 161 -5.31 -10.07 -13.57
C LYS A 161 -5.59 -11.56 -13.37
N ASP A 162 -4.76 -12.42 -13.95
CA ASP A 162 -4.92 -13.88 -13.93
C ASP A 162 -4.28 -14.51 -12.68
N ASN A 163 -3.60 -13.71 -11.85
CA ASN A 163 -3.09 -14.16 -10.57
C ASN A 163 -4.25 -14.39 -9.59
N ASN A 164 -4.22 -15.49 -8.84
CA ASN A 164 -5.37 -15.93 -8.04
C ASN A 164 -5.02 -16.40 -6.62
N ARG A 165 -3.78 -16.21 -6.17
CA ARG A 165 -3.30 -16.71 -4.87
C ARG A 165 -3.46 -15.68 -3.75
N SER A 166 -3.31 -14.40 -4.07
CA SER A 166 -3.43 -13.27 -3.15
C SER A 166 -3.81 -12.00 -3.90
N ILE A 167 -4.29 -10.97 -3.19
CA ILE A 167 -4.68 -9.67 -3.76
C ILE A 167 -3.90 -8.56 -3.06
N LEU A 168 -3.41 -7.60 -3.84
CA LEU A 168 -2.97 -6.30 -3.34
C LEU A 168 -3.91 -5.23 -3.87
N ASN A 169 -4.65 -4.59 -2.98
CA ASN A 169 -5.46 -3.42 -3.31
C ASN A 169 -4.64 -2.16 -3.00
N VAL A 170 -4.40 -1.34 -4.02
CA VAL A 170 -3.75 -0.03 -3.87
C VAL A 170 -4.84 1.04 -3.97
N CYS A 171 -5.18 1.65 -2.84
CA CYS A 171 -6.15 2.74 -2.80
C CYS A 171 -5.48 4.04 -3.26
N PHE A 172 -5.81 4.47 -4.47
CA PHE A 172 -5.23 5.63 -5.14
C PHE A 172 -6.35 6.53 -5.67
N SER A 173 -6.27 7.84 -5.41
CA SER A 173 -7.42 8.76 -5.57
C SER A 173 -8.67 8.26 -4.83
N TYR A 174 -8.48 7.76 -3.61
CA TYR A 174 -9.52 7.08 -2.83
C TYR A 174 -9.95 7.89 -1.59
N THR A 175 -11.23 7.88 -1.27
CA THR A 175 -11.78 8.09 0.09
C THR A 175 -12.96 7.16 0.28
N SER A 176 -13.26 6.76 1.52
CA SER A 176 -14.36 5.85 1.80
C SER A 176 -15.72 6.47 1.50
N ARG A 177 -15.89 7.77 1.77
CA ARG A 177 -17.11 8.50 1.38
C ARG A 177 -17.32 8.55 -0.14
N ASP A 178 -16.25 8.69 -0.93
CA ASP A 178 -16.37 8.64 -2.40
C ASP A 178 -16.72 7.22 -2.88
N GLU A 179 -16.10 6.18 -2.31
CA GLU A 179 -16.44 4.78 -2.59
C GLU A 179 -17.92 4.48 -2.31
N ILE A 180 -18.43 4.86 -1.13
CA ILE A 180 -19.84 4.67 -0.75
C ILE A 180 -20.75 5.48 -1.69
N THR A 181 -20.37 6.70 -2.04
CA THR A 181 -21.14 7.50 -3.01
C THR A 181 -21.21 6.81 -4.38
N ASN A 182 -20.09 6.20 -4.82
CA ASN A 182 -20.03 5.48 -6.08
C ASN A 182 -20.85 4.18 -6.04
N SER A 183 -20.86 3.44 -4.92
CA SER A 183 -21.67 2.23 -4.79
C SER A 183 -23.16 2.56 -4.85
N VAL A 184 -23.62 3.61 -4.15
CA VAL A 184 -25.01 4.09 -4.24
C VAL A 184 -25.38 4.50 -5.68
N LYS A 185 -24.52 5.27 -6.36
CA LYS A 185 -24.75 5.63 -7.78
C LYS A 185 -24.86 4.40 -8.69
N THR A 186 -24.09 3.36 -8.40
CA THR A 186 -24.11 2.10 -9.17
C THR A 186 -25.43 1.37 -8.95
N ILE A 187 -25.88 1.26 -7.71
CA ILE A 187 -27.17 0.64 -7.35
C ILE A 187 -28.33 1.40 -8.00
N VAL A 188 -28.34 2.73 -7.93
CA VAL A 188 -29.40 3.55 -8.58
C VAL A 188 -29.46 3.27 -10.08
N LYS A 189 -28.32 3.19 -10.77
CA LYS A 189 -28.29 2.83 -12.20
C LYS A 189 -28.81 1.42 -12.46
N MET A 190 -28.54 0.46 -11.57
CA MET A 190 -29.07 -0.91 -11.70
C MET A 190 -30.61 -0.92 -11.57
N VAL A 191 -31.17 -0.11 -10.65
CA VAL A 191 -32.63 0.09 -10.52
C VAL A 191 -33.23 0.76 -11.77
N GLU A 192 -32.64 1.86 -12.24
CA GLU A 192 -33.09 2.57 -13.45
C GLU A 192 -33.07 1.68 -14.70
N ASN A 193 -32.06 0.80 -14.80
CA ASN A 193 -31.93 -0.18 -15.87
C ASN A 193 -32.79 -1.45 -15.65
N LYS A 194 -33.63 -1.49 -14.61
CA LYS A 194 -34.53 -2.61 -14.27
C LYS A 194 -33.80 -3.94 -14.02
N GLN A 195 -32.54 -3.89 -13.56
CA GLN A 195 -31.75 -5.07 -13.21
C GLN A 195 -32.07 -5.58 -11.80
N ILE A 196 -32.50 -4.69 -10.92
CA ILE A 196 -32.93 -4.94 -9.54
C ILE A 196 -34.13 -4.05 -9.18
N GLN A 197 -34.81 -4.33 -8.09
CA GLN A 197 -35.82 -3.46 -7.46
C GLN A 197 -35.24 -2.74 -6.24
N VAL A 198 -35.93 -1.71 -5.75
CA VAL A 198 -35.49 -0.95 -4.56
C VAL A 198 -35.48 -1.83 -3.32
N GLU A 199 -36.40 -2.79 -3.25
CA GLU A 199 -36.54 -3.75 -2.15
C GLU A 199 -35.39 -4.76 -2.09
N ASP A 200 -34.62 -4.90 -3.18
CA ASP A 200 -33.42 -5.76 -3.23
C ASP A 200 -32.19 -5.08 -2.60
N ILE A 201 -32.29 -3.80 -2.21
CA ILE A 201 -31.17 -3.04 -1.65
C ILE A 201 -30.98 -3.38 -0.17
N ASP A 202 -29.92 -4.13 0.13
CA ASP A 202 -29.46 -4.46 1.46
C ASP A 202 -27.96 -4.16 1.64
N GLU A 203 -27.43 -4.45 2.85
CA GLU A 203 -26.00 -4.28 3.16
C GLU A 203 -25.11 -5.12 2.22
N ASN A 204 -25.53 -6.33 1.87
CA ASN A 204 -24.78 -7.22 0.98
C ASN A 204 -24.67 -6.66 -0.44
N LEU A 205 -25.72 -6.05 -0.96
CA LEU A 205 -25.70 -5.40 -2.27
C LEU A 205 -24.75 -4.20 -2.26
N ILE A 206 -24.78 -3.40 -1.20
CA ILE A 206 -23.83 -2.28 -1.05
C ILE A 206 -22.39 -2.80 -1.08
N GLU A 207 -22.08 -3.85 -0.31
CA GLU A 207 -20.74 -4.46 -0.28
C GLU A 207 -20.27 -4.96 -1.66
N LYS A 208 -21.16 -5.55 -2.45
CA LYS A 208 -20.86 -5.99 -3.82
C LYS A 208 -20.59 -4.82 -4.78
N CYS A 209 -21.08 -3.62 -4.45
CA CYS A 209 -20.88 -2.41 -5.24
C CYS A 209 -19.72 -1.53 -4.73
N LEU A 210 -19.07 -1.87 -3.61
CA LEU A 210 -17.85 -1.22 -3.15
C LEU A 210 -16.65 -1.61 -4.04
N PHE A 211 -15.59 -0.80 -4.03
CA PHE A 211 -14.37 -1.10 -4.76
C PHE A 211 -13.67 -2.36 -4.22
N THR A 212 -13.84 -2.65 -2.94
CA THR A 212 -13.27 -3.84 -2.29
C THR A 212 -14.05 -5.15 -2.53
N HIS A 213 -15.07 -5.15 -3.39
CA HIS A 213 -15.90 -6.34 -3.62
C HIS A 213 -15.05 -7.59 -3.94
N GLY A 214 -15.53 -8.75 -3.46
CA GLY A 214 -14.83 -10.02 -3.60
C GLY A 214 -13.59 -10.20 -2.71
N CYS A 215 -13.22 -9.19 -1.90
CA CYS A 215 -12.24 -9.39 -0.83
C CYS A 215 -12.92 -10.04 0.39
N PRO A 216 -12.19 -10.83 1.20
CA PRO A 216 -12.67 -11.23 2.51
C PRO A 216 -12.79 -10.01 3.44
N PRO A 217 -13.58 -10.11 4.53
CA PRO A 217 -13.72 -9.05 5.52
C PRO A 217 -12.36 -8.54 6.00
N LEU A 218 -12.27 -7.23 6.25
CA LEU A 218 -11.07 -6.60 6.81
C LEU A 218 -10.93 -6.99 8.28
N GLU A 219 -9.85 -7.67 8.63
CA GLU A 219 -9.65 -8.18 9.99
C GLU A 219 -8.70 -7.32 10.83
N ILE A 220 -7.74 -6.64 10.17
CA ILE A 220 -6.86 -5.69 10.85
C ILE A 220 -6.70 -4.44 9.99
N LEU A 221 -6.84 -3.27 10.59
CA LEU A 221 -6.41 -1.99 10.02
C LEU A 221 -5.26 -1.40 10.83
N ILE A 222 -4.12 -1.22 10.19
CA ILE A 222 -2.91 -0.67 10.82
C ILE A 222 -2.69 0.75 10.31
N ARG A 223 -2.47 1.70 11.22
CA ARG A 223 -2.03 3.05 10.89
C ARG A 223 -0.74 3.40 11.60
N THR A 224 0.24 3.88 10.85
CA THR A 224 1.52 4.37 11.39
C THR A 224 1.45 5.84 11.79
N SER A 225 2.56 6.36 12.32
CA SER A 225 2.88 7.72 12.73
C SER A 225 2.29 8.23 14.05
N GLY A 226 1.61 7.36 14.81
CA GLY A 226 1.00 7.71 16.09
C GLY A 226 -0.32 8.50 15.99
N GLU A 227 -0.85 8.70 14.79
CA GLU A 227 -2.11 9.41 14.57
C GLU A 227 -3.32 8.50 14.81
N ILE A 228 -4.23 8.90 15.69
CA ILE A 228 -5.38 8.09 16.13
C ILE A 228 -6.66 8.49 15.36
N ARG A 229 -6.67 8.29 14.04
CA ARG A 229 -7.86 8.49 13.18
C ARG A 229 -7.81 7.60 11.94
N LEU A 230 -8.93 7.44 11.22
CA LEU A 230 -8.97 6.63 9.99
C LEU A 230 -8.71 7.43 8.70
N SER A 231 -8.83 8.76 8.74
CA SER A 231 -8.62 9.63 7.57
C SER A 231 -9.46 9.23 6.34
N ASP A 232 -10.73 8.88 6.55
CA ASP A 232 -11.66 8.50 5.47
C ASP A 232 -11.18 7.29 4.64
N PHE A 233 -10.66 6.27 5.34
CA PHE A 233 -10.15 5.03 4.75
C PHE A 233 -10.96 3.83 5.22
N LEU A 234 -11.49 3.05 4.27
CA LEU A 234 -12.17 1.77 4.51
C LEU A 234 -13.24 1.83 5.61
N LEU A 235 -14.02 2.90 5.71
CA LEU A 235 -14.94 3.12 6.83
C LEU A 235 -16.07 2.08 6.87
N TRP A 236 -16.56 1.63 5.71
CA TRP A 236 -17.55 0.55 5.65
C TRP A 236 -16.93 -0.79 6.07
N GLN A 237 -15.73 -1.08 5.57
CA GLN A 237 -15.03 -2.34 5.79
C GLN A 237 -14.49 -2.46 7.22
N CYS A 238 -14.19 -1.36 7.89
CA CYS A 238 -13.83 -1.30 9.31
C CYS A 238 -15.07 -1.40 10.21
N HIS A 239 -15.73 -2.57 10.21
CA HIS A 239 -16.86 -2.85 11.09
C HIS A 239 -16.41 -3.50 12.40
N GLN A 240 -17.37 -3.98 13.21
CA GLN A 240 -17.19 -4.43 14.59
C GLN A 240 -16.05 -5.46 14.81
N ASP A 241 -15.75 -6.31 13.84
CA ASP A 241 -14.79 -7.41 13.97
C ASP A 241 -13.37 -7.02 13.50
N CYS A 242 -13.19 -5.78 13.01
CA CYS A 242 -11.90 -5.27 12.55
C CYS A 242 -11.05 -4.77 13.72
N HIS A 243 -9.85 -5.34 13.89
CA HIS A 243 -8.87 -4.86 14.86
C HIS A 243 -8.18 -3.61 14.33
N ILE A 244 -8.39 -2.45 14.97
CA ILE A 244 -7.75 -1.19 14.58
C ILE A 244 -6.50 -0.98 15.45
N HIS A 245 -5.34 -0.97 14.82
CA HIS A 245 -4.04 -0.80 15.48
C HIS A 245 -3.37 0.52 15.07
N PHE A 246 -3.04 1.35 16.07
CA PHE A 246 -2.30 2.59 15.86
C PHE A 246 -0.85 2.43 16.32
N GLU A 247 0.07 2.45 15.35
CA GLU A 247 1.48 2.22 15.59
C GLU A 247 2.27 3.53 15.66
N ASN A 248 3.06 3.69 16.73
CA ASN A 248 3.87 4.88 16.97
C ASN A 248 5.28 4.77 16.33
N CYS A 249 5.32 4.64 15.00
CA CYS A 249 6.54 4.80 14.20
C CYS A 249 6.20 5.44 12.86
N TYR A 250 7.13 6.11 12.18
CA TYR A 250 6.84 6.52 10.80
C TYR A 250 6.80 5.30 9.88
N TRP A 251 6.01 5.38 8.80
CA TRP A 251 5.88 4.26 7.86
C TRP A 251 7.21 3.68 7.40
N PRO A 252 8.22 4.46 6.94
CA PRO A 252 9.51 3.90 6.53
C PRO A 252 10.28 3.17 7.64
N GLU A 253 9.93 3.38 8.91
CA GLU A 253 10.53 2.73 10.08
C GLU A 253 9.76 1.48 10.54
N PHE A 254 8.63 1.16 9.91
CA PHE A 254 7.84 -0.01 10.27
C PHE A 254 8.68 -1.28 10.09
N SER A 255 8.83 -2.07 11.15
CA SER A 255 9.73 -3.23 11.17
C SER A 255 8.95 -4.54 11.23
N ILE A 256 9.61 -5.63 10.82
CA ILE A 256 9.06 -6.96 11.01
C ILE A 256 8.66 -7.23 12.47
N TRP A 257 9.42 -6.74 13.44
CA TRP A 257 9.11 -6.92 14.87
C TRP A 257 7.74 -6.34 15.25
N LYS A 258 7.41 -5.16 14.69
CA LYS A 258 6.09 -4.54 14.88
C LYS A 258 5.00 -5.38 14.23
N MET A 259 5.24 -5.90 13.03
CA MET A 259 4.31 -6.83 12.39
C MET A 259 4.07 -8.07 13.24
N LEU A 260 5.13 -8.74 13.71
CA LEU A 260 5.01 -9.95 14.51
C LEU A 260 4.25 -9.69 15.82
N GLN A 261 4.48 -8.54 16.46
CA GLN A 261 3.72 -8.13 17.64
C GLN A 261 2.23 -7.98 17.32
N ILE A 262 1.86 -7.25 16.25
CA ILE A 262 0.46 -7.04 15.86
C ILE A 262 -0.23 -8.37 15.54
N ILE A 263 0.44 -9.27 14.85
CA ILE A 263 -0.10 -10.59 14.53
C ILE A 263 -0.29 -11.43 15.81
N LEU A 264 0.65 -11.36 16.75
CA LEU A 264 0.53 -12.06 18.03
C LEU A 264 -0.65 -11.50 18.86
N GLU A 265 -0.82 -10.17 18.90
CA GLU A 265 -1.96 -9.53 19.56
C GLU A 265 -3.30 -9.96 18.94
N TYR A 266 -3.38 -10.02 17.60
CA TYR A 266 -4.55 -10.55 16.89
C TYR A 266 -4.83 -12.01 17.25
N GLN A 267 -3.78 -12.85 17.34
CA GLN A 267 -3.89 -14.26 17.72
C GLN A 267 -4.31 -14.47 19.16
N LEU A 268 -3.95 -13.58 20.08
CA LEU A 268 -4.35 -13.68 21.48
C LEU A 268 -5.80 -13.24 21.71
N ALA A 269 -6.33 -12.40 20.83
CA ALA A 269 -7.69 -11.88 20.91
C ALA A 269 -8.73 -12.76 20.19
N ASN A 270 -8.32 -13.83 19.51
CA ASN A 270 -9.14 -14.68 18.65
C ASN A 270 -8.88 -16.17 18.86
#